data_AF-A0A9N9JSZ8-F1
#
_entry.id   AF-A0A9N9JSZ8-F1
#
_cell.length_a   1.000
_cell.length_b   1.000
_cell.length_c   1.000
_cell.angle_alpha   90.00
_cell.angle_beta   90.00
_cell.angle_gamma   90.00
#
_symmetry.space_group_name_H-M   'P 1'
#
loop_
_entity.id
_entity.type
_entity.pdbx_description
1 polymer ?
#
loop_
_entity_poly.entity_id
_entity_poly.type
_entity_poly.pdbx_seq_one_letter_code
_entity_poly.pdbx_strand_id
1 'polypeptide(L)'
;MAHCQNIGRSVHLFNLDPAAEKFETFNVFVIMTNLDIRDLITLEDVMEELQYGPNGGLIYCLDHNNHNHIIRFLLNNMDWLEDELGEYEDDYLIIDCPGQIELYTHFPIIRRICECLQKMHFRICGVYLLESQFIQDNSKFFAGVLSAMSAMISIEIPHINVLSKMDLLGKVKKRELERRAQIIVSHN
;
A
#
# COMPACT_ATOMS: atom_id res chain seq x y z
N MET A 1 8.65 -13.29 1.65
CA MET A 1 7.87 -14.25 2.47
C MET A 1 8.69 -15.40 3.05
N ALA A 2 9.72 -15.93 2.36
CA ALA A 2 10.59 -17.00 2.90
C ALA A 2 11.22 -16.68 4.28
N HIS A 3 11.55 -15.40 4.53
CA HIS A 3 12.06 -14.97 5.84
C HIS A 3 11.04 -15.14 6.97
N CYS A 4 9.78 -14.76 6.74
CA CYS A 4 8.70 -14.83 7.74
C CYS A 4 8.34 -16.29 8.07
N GLN A 5 8.40 -17.17 7.07
CA GLN A 5 8.22 -18.62 7.25
C GLN A 5 9.34 -19.24 8.06
N ASN A 6 10.58 -18.86 7.80
CA ASN A 6 11.74 -19.37 8.54
C ASN A 6 11.73 -18.96 10.02
N ILE A 7 11.06 -17.85 10.37
CA ILE A 7 10.91 -17.40 11.76
C ILE A 7 9.58 -17.85 12.39
N GLY A 8 8.74 -18.62 11.67
CA GLY A 8 7.49 -19.16 12.17
C GLY A 8 6.39 -18.13 12.43
N ARG A 9 6.35 -17.04 11.65
CA ARG A 9 5.32 -15.99 11.78
C ARG A 9 4.33 -16.02 10.63
N SER A 10 3.04 -15.91 10.97
CA SER A 10 1.94 -15.79 10.00
C SER A 10 1.92 -14.40 9.39
N VAL A 11 1.57 -14.35 8.10
CA VAL A 11 1.46 -13.12 7.35
C VAL A 11 0.18 -13.19 6.52
N HIS A 12 -0.73 -12.24 6.72
CA HIS A 12 -1.94 -12.06 5.93
C HIS A 12 -1.66 -11.02 4.85
N LEU A 13 -2.08 -11.29 3.61
CA LEU A 13 -1.94 -10.35 2.51
C LEU A 13 -3.32 -9.83 2.11
N PHE A 14 -3.46 -8.51 2.07
CA PHE A 14 -4.68 -7.86 1.65
C PHE A 14 -4.39 -6.95 0.45
N ASN A 15 -4.96 -7.28 -0.71
CA ASN A 15 -4.85 -6.47 -1.91
C ASN A 15 -5.97 -5.41 -1.99
N LEU A 16 -5.60 -4.14 -1.97
CA LEU A 16 -6.47 -2.99 -2.19
C LEU A 16 -6.39 -2.41 -3.60
N ASP A 17 -5.57 -2.96 -4.50
CA ASP A 17 -5.47 -2.48 -5.87
C ASP A 17 -6.41 -3.26 -6.82
N PRO A 18 -7.50 -2.63 -7.31
CA PRO A 18 -8.42 -3.27 -8.25
C PRO A 18 -7.82 -3.43 -9.65
N ALA A 19 -6.69 -2.77 -9.94
CA ALA A 19 -5.95 -2.90 -11.20
C ALA A 19 -4.80 -3.91 -11.13
N ALA A 20 -4.60 -4.60 -10.00
CA ALA A 20 -3.55 -5.60 -9.87
C ALA A 20 -3.78 -6.80 -10.79
N GLU A 21 -2.71 -7.34 -11.38
CA GLU A 21 -2.73 -8.64 -12.06
C GLU A 21 -2.98 -9.77 -11.05
N LYS A 22 -3.59 -10.89 -11.47
CA LYS A 22 -3.89 -11.99 -10.53
C LYS A 22 -2.61 -12.52 -9.87
N PHE A 23 -2.63 -12.55 -8.54
CA PHE A 23 -1.60 -13.23 -7.73
C PHE A 23 -1.69 -14.76 -7.90
N GLU A 24 -1.41 -15.29 -9.09
CA GLU A 24 -1.49 -16.73 -9.36
C GLU A 24 -0.27 -17.50 -8.82
N THR A 25 0.73 -16.83 -8.23
CA THR A 25 2.03 -17.46 -7.94
C THR A 25 2.59 -17.11 -6.56
N PHE A 26 1.89 -17.46 -5.48
CA PHE A 26 2.55 -17.70 -4.19
C PHE A 26 2.05 -19.01 -3.58
N ASN A 27 2.52 -20.13 -4.16
CA ASN A 27 2.44 -21.45 -3.55
C ASN A 27 3.37 -21.51 -2.32
N VAL A 28 3.00 -20.84 -1.25
CA VAL A 28 3.55 -21.17 0.06
C VAL A 28 2.41 -21.17 1.06
N PHE A 29 2.45 -22.15 1.97
CA PHE A 29 1.51 -22.36 3.06
C PHE A 29 1.45 -21.13 3.97
N VAL A 30 0.71 -20.14 3.50
CA VAL A 30 0.28 -18.95 4.18
C VAL A 30 -1.19 -19.25 4.47
N ILE A 31 -1.64 -18.99 5.70
CA ILE A 31 -3.08 -18.94 5.98
C ILE A 31 -3.59 -17.73 5.20
N MET A 32 -3.81 -17.92 3.89
CA MET A 32 -4.19 -16.88 2.96
C MET A 32 -5.69 -16.76 3.02
N THR A 33 -6.13 -15.93 3.93
CA THR A 33 -7.36 -15.19 3.71
C THR A 33 -7.00 -14.08 2.75
N ASN A 34 -6.84 -14.48 1.48
CA ASN A 34 -6.53 -13.59 0.37
C ASN A 34 -7.74 -12.71 0.17
N LEU A 35 -7.74 -11.60 0.87
CA LEU A 35 -8.66 -10.54 0.62
C LEU A 35 -8.22 -9.83 -0.64
N ASP A 36 -9.05 -9.93 -1.66
CA ASP A 36 -8.82 -9.27 -2.92
C ASP A 36 -10.01 -8.36 -3.23
N ILE A 37 -9.73 -7.07 -3.35
CA ILE A 37 -10.75 -6.08 -3.71
C ILE A 37 -11.42 -6.39 -5.06
N ARG A 38 -10.74 -7.14 -5.93
CA ARG A 38 -11.25 -7.55 -7.25
C ARG A 38 -12.41 -8.53 -7.17
N ASP A 39 -12.57 -9.25 -6.06
CA ASP A 39 -13.74 -10.10 -5.83
C ASP A 39 -15.02 -9.28 -5.60
N LEU A 40 -14.87 -8.00 -5.23
CA LEU A 40 -15.97 -7.06 -5.08
C LEU A 40 -16.21 -6.27 -6.36
N ILE A 41 -15.13 -5.73 -6.95
CA ILE A 41 -15.20 -4.91 -8.16
C ILE A 41 -13.84 -4.82 -8.85
N THR A 42 -13.85 -4.92 -10.18
CA THR A 42 -12.66 -4.76 -11.01
C THR A 42 -12.64 -3.40 -11.69
N LEU A 43 -11.44 -2.91 -12.02
CA LEU A 43 -11.31 -1.65 -12.76
C LEU A 43 -11.92 -1.78 -14.17
N GLU A 44 -11.77 -2.95 -14.79
CA GLU A 44 -12.29 -3.26 -16.12
C GLU A 44 -13.81 -3.11 -16.19
N ASP A 45 -14.53 -3.71 -15.24
CA ASP A 45 -16.01 -3.64 -15.19
C ASP A 45 -16.48 -2.18 -15.09
N VAL A 46 -15.81 -1.38 -14.25
CA VAL A 46 -16.12 0.04 -14.07
C VAL A 46 -15.84 0.86 -15.33
N MET A 47 -14.73 0.59 -16.01
CA MET A 47 -14.38 1.26 -17.24
C MET A 47 -15.38 0.93 -18.36
N GLU A 48 -15.83 -0.31 -18.46
CA GLU A 48 -16.81 -0.75 -19.46
C GLU A 48 -18.21 -0.16 -19.20
N GLU A 49 -18.71 -0.26 -17.97
CA GLU A 49 -20.07 0.17 -17.63
C GLU A 49 -20.22 1.69 -17.58
N LEU A 50 -19.24 2.40 -17.00
CA LEU A 50 -19.34 3.84 -16.75
C LEU A 50 -18.57 4.68 -17.78
N GLN A 51 -17.89 4.03 -18.74
CA GLN A 51 -17.13 4.70 -19.80
C GLN A 51 -16.06 5.66 -19.25
N TYR A 52 -15.50 5.33 -18.08
CA TYR A 52 -14.41 6.07 -17.48
C TYR A 52 -13.05 5.61 -18.02
N GLY A 53 -12.09 6.53 -18.06
CA GLY A 53 -10.68 6.18 -18.24
C GLY A 53 -10.10 5.52 -16.98
N PRO A 54 -8.90 4.91 -17.06
CA PRO A 54 -8.32 4.12 -15.96
C PRO A 54 -8.26 4.86 -14.62
N ASN A 55 -7.81 6.12 -14.62
CA ASN A 55 -7.73 6.92 -13.40
C ASN A 55 -9.11 7.30 -12.84
N GLY A 56 -10.07 7.58 -13.73
CA GLY A 56 -11.45 7.87 -13.34
C GLY A 56 -12.15 6.65 -12.76
N GLY A 57 -11.90 5.47 -13.35
CA GLY A 57 -12.38 4.19 -12.83
C GLY A 57 -11.79 3.84 -11.48
N LEU A 58 -10.48 4.04 -11.28
CA LEU A 58 -9.82 3.82 -9.98
C LEU A 58 -10.37 4.73 -8.87
N ILE A 59 -10.52 6.03 -9.18
CA ILE A 59 -11.14 6.98 -8.25
C ILE A 59 -12.56 6.56 -7.94
N TYR A 60 -13.33 6.13 -8.94
CA TYR A 60 -14.72 5.70 -8.75
C TYR A 60 -14.84 4.43 -7.88
N CYS A 61 -13.92 3.47 -8.06
CA CYS A 61 -13.87 2.27 -7.22
C CYS A 61 -13.63 2.64 -5.75
N LEU A 62 -12.74 3.60 -5.50
CA LEU A 62 -12.22 3.88 -4.17
C LEU A 62 -12.95 5.04 -3.46
N ASP A 63 -13.66 5.91 -4.18
CA ASP A 63 -14.37 7.07 -3.60
C ASP A 63 -15.59 6.66 -2.76
N HIS A 64 -15.59 7.14 -1.52
CA HIS A 64 -16.60 6.89 -0.50
C HIS A 64 -17.96 7.57 -0.78
N ASN A 65 -17.98 8.65 -1.55
CA ASN A 65 -19.23 9.40 -1.83
C ASN A 65 -20.01 8.85 -3.02
N ASN A 66 -19.35 8.06 -3.87
CA ASN A 66 -20.03 7.38 -4.96
C ASN A 66 -20.72 6.13 -4.42
N HIS A 67 -21.78 5.70 -5.11
CA HIS A 67 -22.62 4.54 -4.76
C HIS A 67 -21.87 3.20 -4.71
N ASN A 68 -20.54 3.21 -4.77
CA ASN A 68 -19.72 2.04 -4.88
C ASN A 68 -19.30 1.50 -3.52
N HIS A 69 -19.42 0.19 -3.40
CA HIS A 69 -19.53 -0.48 -2.12
C HIS A 69 -18.17 -0.73 -1.45
N ILE A 70 -17.00 -0.44 -2.03
CA ILE A 70 -15.69 -0.84 -1.45
C ILE A 70 -15.44 -0.26 -0.06
N ILE A 71 -15.33 1.07 0.10
CA ILE A 71 -14.97 1.63 1.42
C ILE A 71 -16.06 1.30 2.42
N ARG A 72 -17.33 1.31 2.00
CA ARG A 72 -18.45 0.94 2.87
C ARG A 72 -18.44 -0.54 3.21
N PHE A 73 -18.06 -1.41 2.30
CA PHE A 73 -17.92 -2.85 2.49
C PHE A 73 -16.76 -3.12 3.41
N LEU A 74 -15.60 -2.50 3.19
CA LEU A 74 -14.47 -2.61 4.12
C LEU A 74 -14.88 -2.14 5.50
N LEU A 75 -15.46 -0.94 5.63
CA LEU A 75 -15.93 -0.40 6.91
C LEU A 75 -17.05 -1.23 7.57
N ASN A 76 -17.93 -1.87 6.80
CA ASN A 76 -19.06 -2.66 7.33
C ASN A 76 -18.73 -4.15 7.53
N ASN A 77 -17.70 -4.67 6.87
CA ASN A 77 -17.23 -6.05 7.02
C ASN A 77 -15.90 -6.08 7.78
N MET A 78 -15.60 -5.03 8.55
CA MET A 78 -14.47 -5.05 9.50
C MET A 78 -14.68 -6.16 10.55
N ASP A 79 -15.92 -6.44 10.95
CA ASP A 79 -16.24 -7.54 11.87
C ASP A 79 -15.85 -8.90 11.26
N TRP A 80 -16.11 -9.08 9.96
CA TRP A 80 -15.66 -10.26 9.22
C TRP A 80 -14.13 -10.30 9.10
N LEU A 81 -13.47 -9.14 8.91
CA LEU A 81 -12.01 -9.07 8.90
C LEU A 81 -11.42 -9.44 10.28
N GLU A 82 -12.05 -9.04 11.38
CA GLU A 82 -11.66 -9.48 12.73
C GLU A 82 -11.81 -10.99 12.89
N ASP A 83 -12.94 -11.56 12.46
CA ASP A 83 -13.19 -13.01 12.51
C ASP A 83 -12.17 -13.80 11.68
N GLU A 84 -11.81 -13.27 10.50
CA GLU A 84 -10.89 -13.90 9.55
C GLU A 84 -9.42 -13.77 9.99
N LEU A 85 -9.07 -12.65 10.65
CA LEU A 85 -7.75 -12.44 11.27
C LEU A 85 -7.60 -13.24 12.57
N GLY A 86 -8.69 -13.66 13.21
CA GLY A 86 -8.69 -14.53 14.39
C GLY A 86 -7.97 -13.97 15.62
N GLU A 87 -7.78 -14.81 16.64
CA GLU A 87 -7.08 -14.43 17.90
C GLU A 87 -5.55 -14.54 17.81
N TYR A 88 -4.95 -14.52 16.60
CA TYR A 88 -3.52 -14.79 16.46
C TYR A 88 -2.66 -13.62 16.98
N GLU A 89 -2.23 -13.72 18.24
CA GLU A 89 -1.19 -12.88 18.81
C GLU A 89 0.10 -13.03 17.98
N ASP A 90 0.60 -11.91 17.42
CA ASP A 90 1.85 -11.77 16.62
C ASP A 90 1.78 -11.96 15.09
N ASP A 91 0.61 -11.90 14.48
CA ASP A 91 0.45 -11.93 13.03
C ASP A 91 0.79 -10.60 12.34
N TYR A 92 1.32 -10.67 11.11
CA TYR A 92 1.55 -9.50 10.26
C TYR A 92 0.46 -9.38 9.20
N LEU A 93 -0.16 -8.21 9.10
CA LEU A 93 -1.01 -7.86 7.96
C LEU A 93 -0.20 -6.98 6.99
N ILE A 94 -0.02 -7.44 5.76
CA ILE A 94 0.56 -6.67 4.67
C ILE A 94 -0.56 -6.24 3.74
N ILE A 95 -0.68 -4.93 3.54
CA ILE A 95 -1.69 -4.36 2.66
C ILE A 95 -0.97 -3.84 1.42
N ASP A 96 -1.31 -4.40 0.26
CA ASP A 96 -0.83 -3.91 -1.03
C ASP A 96 -1.82 -2.83 -1.52
N CYS A 97 -1.32 -1.61 -1.69
CA CYS A 97 -2.15 -0.45 -1.97
C CYS A 97 -1.97 0.00 -3.44
N PRO A 98 -2.98 0.62 -4.05
CA PRO A 98 -2.91 1.08 -5.44
C PRO A 98 -1.68 1.94 -5.73
N GLY A 99 -1.06 1.75 -6.90
CA GLY A 99 0.19 2.45 -7.26
C GLY A 99 0.04 3.95 -7.59
N GLN A 100 -1.19 4.47 -7.75
CA GLN A 100 -1.44 5.85 -8.16
C GLN A 100 -1.40 6.81 -6.96
N ILE A 101 -0.50 7.80 -7.00
CA ILE A 101 -0.27 8.70 -5.86
C ILE A 101 -1.47 9.61 -5.56
N GLU A 102 -2.28 9.91 -6.58
CA GLU A 102 -3.46 10.77 -6.50
C GLU A 102 -4.51 10.22 -5.51
N LEU A 103 -4.52 8.91 -5.30
CA LEU A 103 -5.41 8.23 -4.36
C LEU A 103 -5.05 8.50 -2.90
N TYR A 104 -3.81 8.91 -2.63
CA TYR A 104 -3.31 9.22 -1.29
C TYR A 104 -3.32 10.72 -0.99
N THR A 105 -3.37 11.57 -2.02
CA THR A 105 -3.34 13.03 -1.87
C THR A 105 -4.73 13.67 -1.92
N HIS A 106 -5.63 13.16 -2.77
CA HIS A 106 -6.94 13.79 -3.00
C HIS A 106 -8.09 13.17 -2.22
N PHE A 107 -7.95 11.92 -1.77
CA PHE A 107 -9.01 11.20 -1.09
C PHE A 107 -8.50 10.60 0.23
N PRO A 108 -9.21 10.78 1.36
CA PRO A 108 -8.78 10.28 2.67
C PRO A 108 -9.09 8.78 2.87
N ILE A 109 -9.04 7.99 1.79
CA ILE A 109 -9.45 6.58 1.75
C ILE A 109 -8.49 5.73 2.57
N ILE A 110 -7.20 5.80 2.26
CA ILE A 110 -6.15 5.05 2.96
C ILE A 110 -6.07 5.47 4.43
N ARG A 111 -6.18 6.78 4.70
CA ARG A 111 -6.26 7.30 6.07
C ARG A 111 -7.38 6.64 6.88
N ARG A 112 -8.60 6.57 6.34
CA ARG A 112 -9.74 5.94 7.03
C ARG A 112 -9.52 4.44 7.28
N ILE A 113 -8.94 3.73 6.31
CA ILE A 113 -8.58 2.31 6.49
C ILE A 113 -7.58 2.17 7.65
N CYS A 114 -6.54 3.01 7.68
CA CYS A 114 -5.58 3.04 8.79
C CYS A 114 -6.24 3.36 10.13
N GLU A 115 -7.15 4.35 10.19
CA GLU A 115 -7.89 4.69 11.42
C GLU A 115 -8.74 3.51 11.92
N CYS A 116 -9.36 2.73 11.03
CA CYS A 116 -10.12 1.55 11.40
C CYS A 116 -9.23 0.42 11.92
N LEU A 117 -8.14 0.11 11.23
CA LEU A 117 -7.17 -0.89 11.69
C LEU A 117 -6.55 -0.51 13.04
N GLN A 118 -6.28 0.78 13.29
CA GLN A 118 -5.81 1.27 14.60
C GLN A 118 -6.86 1.06 15.70
N LYS A 119 -8.15 1.22 15.41
CA LYS A 119 -9.24 0.94 16.36
C LYS A 119 -9.32 -0.54 16.74
N MET A 120 -8.95 -1.43 15.82
CA MET A 120 -8.79 -2.87 16.07
C MET A 120 -7.45 -3.23 16.75
N HIS A 121 -6.73 -2.24 17.29
CA HIS A 121 -5.46 -2.41 17.98
C HIS A 121 -4.26 -2.84 17.11
N PHE A 122 -4.33 -2.71 15.78
CA PHE A 122 -3.15 -2.90 14.93
C PHE A 122 -2.14 -1.76 15.10
N ARG A 123 -0.85 -2.13 15.21
CA ARG A 123 0.25 -1.17 15.09
C ARG A 123 0.60 -0.99 13.61
N ILE A 124 0.22 0.15 13.06
CA ILE A 124 0.38 0.44 11.63
C ILE A 124 1.68 1.18 11.36
N CYS A 125 2.34 0.81 10.26
CA CYS A 125 3.43 1.57 9.67
C CYS A 125 3.30 1.54 8.14
N GLY A 126 3.39 2.70 7.50
CA GLY A 126 3.39 2.80 6.05
C GLY A 126 4.79 2.56 5.50
N VAL A 127 4.94 1.74 4.46
CA VAL A 127 6.22 1.57 3.76
C VAL A 127 6.14 2.34 2.44
N TYR A 128 6.84 3.47 2.36
CA TYR A 128 6.82 4.29 1.16
C TYR A 128 7.99 3.92 0.25
N LEU A 129 7.69 3.37 -0.92
CA LEU A 129 8.70 2.93 -1.89
C LEU A 129 9.10 4.09 -2.82
N LEU A 130 10.34 4.58 -2.68
CA LEU A 130 10.96 5.49 -3.65
C LEU A 130 11.82 4.71 -4.63
N GLU A 131 11.66 4.92 -5.93
CA GLU A 131 12.55 4.29 -6.90
C GLU A 131 13.97 4.84 -6.79
N SER A 132 14.95 3.93 -6.80
CA SER A 132 16.37 4.25 -6.67
C SER A 132 16.89 5.28 -7.68
N GLN A 133 16.31 5.34 -8.89
CA GLN A 133 16.68 6.28 -9.93
C GLN A 133 16.42 7.75 -9.55
N PHE A 134 15.51 8.01 -8.61
CA PHE A 134 15.26 9.36 -8.10
C PHE A 134 16.48 9.94 -7.40
N ILE A 135 17.39 9.09 -6.90
CA ILE A 135 18.62 9.53 -6.24
C ILE A 135 19.66 10.06 -7.24
N GLN A 136 19.60 9.67 -8.51
CA GLN A 136 20.60 10.07 -9.50
C GLN A 136 20.48 11.56 -9.90
N ASP A 137 19.30 12.15 -9.75
CA ASP A 137 19.01 13.53 -10.11
C ASP A 137 18.54 14.31 -8.88
N ASN A 138 19.08 15.52 -8.67
CA ASN A 138 18.75 16.32 -7.48
C ASN A 138 17.30 16.78 -7.44
N SER A 139 16.74 17.14 -8.59
CA SER A 139 15.37 17.61 -8.71
C SER A 139 14.40 16.46 -8.47
N LYS A 140 14.69 15.28 -9.04
CA LYS A 140 13.91 14.06 -8.78
C LYS A 140 13.99 13.65 -7.32
N PHE A 141 15.18 13.65 -6.72
CA PHE A 141 15.37 13.32 -5.31
C PHE A 141 14.53 14.22 -4.41
N PHE A 142 14.60 15.54 -4.64
CA PHE A 142 13.84 16.51 -3.85
C PHE A 142 12.33 16.33 -4.02
N ALA A 143 11.86 16.14 -5.26
CA ALA A 143 10.45 15.86 -5.53
C ALA A 143 9.98 14.57 -4.83
N GLY A 144 10.78 13.51 -4.87
CA GLY A 144 10.47 12.24 -4.21
C GLY A 144 10.38 12.36 -2.68
N VAL A 145 11.30 13.11 -2.05
CA VAL A 145 11.27 13.37 -0.60
C VAL A 145 10.04 14.18 -0.21
N LEU A 146 9.72 15.25 -0.95
CA LEU A 146 8.52 16.05 -0.71
C LEU A 146 7.24 15.22 -0.87
N SER A 147 7.21 14.36 -1.88
CA SER A 147 6.10 13.43 -2.14
C SER A 147 5.88 12.47 -0.97
N ALA A 148 6.96 11.84 -0.48
CA ALA A 148 6.90 10.94 0.67
C ALA A 148 6.43 11.66 1.95
N MET A 149 6.92 12.89 2.18
CA MET A 149 6.51 13.71 3.31
C MET A 149 5.04 14.13 3.19
N SER A 150 4.58 14.51 2.00
CA SER A 150 3.17 14.83 1.76
C SER A 150 2.27 13.64 2.03
N ALA A 151 2.65 12.44 1.58
CA ALA A 151 1.90 11.21 1.85
C ALA A 151 1.86 10.90 3.36
N MET A 152 2.97 11.07 4.08
CA MET A 152 3.04 10.88 5.54
C MET A 152 2.07 11.82 6.26
N ILE A 153 2.02 13.09 5.87
CA ILE A 153 1.10 14.08 6.46
C ILE A 153 -0.35 13.76 6.11
N SER A 154 -0.64 13.36 4.87
CA SER A 154 -2.02 13.06 4.45
C SER A 154 -2.60 11.81 5.12
N ILE A 155 -1.78 10.77 5.33
CA ILE A 155 -2.21 9.48 5.89
C ILE A 155 -2.14 9.49 7.43
N GLU A 156 -1.30 10.33 8.03
CA GLU A 156 -1.14 10.48 9.49
C GLU A 156 -0.66 9.21 10.22
N ILE A 157 0.24 8.45 9.59
CA ILE A 157 0.87 7.25 10.19
C ILE A 157 2.40 7.34 10.10
N PRO A 158 3.14 6.62 10.96
CA PRO A 158 4.60 6.53 10.82
C PRO A 158 4.97 5.86 9.50
N HIS A 159 5.85 6.51 8.72
CA HIS A 159 6.31 6.00 7.42
C HIS A 159 7.75 5.49 7.51
N ILE A 160 8.06 4.39 6.84
CA ILE A 160 9.43 3.96 6.55
C ILE A 160 9.63 4.15 5.05
N ASN A 161 10.51 5.08 4.70
CA ASN A 161 10.88 5.31 3.31
C ASN A 161 11.93 4.28 2.88
N VAL A 162 11.63 3.51 1.85
CA VAL A 162 12.49 2.44 1.32
C VAL A 162 12.84 2.75 -0.13
N LEU A 163 14.12 2.61 -0.45
CA LEU A 163 14.59 2.72 -1.83
C LEU A 163 14.39 1.39 -2.56
N SER A 164 13.50 1.36 -3.54
CA SER A 164 13.19 0.21 -4.37
C SER A 164 14.05 0.17 -5.64
N LYS A 165 14.11 -0.99 -6.29
CA LYS A 165 14.82 -1.20 -7.57
C LYS A 165 16.30 -0.80 -7.51
N MET A 166 16.97 -1.08 -6.39
CA MET A 166 18.38 -0.72 -6.18
C MET A 166 19.34 -1.42 -7.15
N ASP A 167 18.92 -2.54 -7.73
CA ASP A 167 19.60 -3.26 -8.80
C ASP A 167 19.75 -2.45 -10.10
N LEU A 168 18.84 -1.49 -10.35
CA LEU A 168 18.90 -0.60 -11.51
C LEU A 168 19.90 0.55 -11.35
N LEU A 169 20.39 0.80 -10.13
CA LEU A 169 21.50 1.72 -9.94
C LEU A 169 22.75 1.06 -10.51
N GLY A 170 23.31 1.66 -11.56
CA GLY A 170 24.63 1.31 -12.05
C GLY A 170 25.73 1.58 -11.00
N LYS A 171 26.97 1.84 -11.45
CA LYS A 171 28.07 2.20 -10.54
C LYS A 171 27.90 3.62 -9.96
N VAL A 172 26.87 3.84 -9.15
CA VAL A 172 26.70 5.07 -8.39
C VAL A 172 27.66 5.06 -7.21
N LYS A 173 28.22 6.23 -6.87
CA LYS A 173 29.13 6.38 -5.74
C LYS A 173 28.37 6.07 -4.44
N LYS A 174 28.63 4.90 -3.86
CA LYS A 174 28.01 4.41 -2.61
C LYS A 174 27.91 5.47 -1.50
N ARG A 175 28.92 6.33 -1.40
CA ARG A 175 29.01 7.42 -0.41
C ARG A 175 27.95 8.53 -0.60
N GLU A 176 27.54 8.79 -1.84
CA GLU A 176 26.50 9.77 -2.15
C GLU A 176 25.09 9.19 -1.91
N LEU A 177 24.93 7.91 -2.22
CA LEU A 177 23.75 7.12 -1.86
C LEU A 177 23.53 7.09 -0.34
N GLU A 178 24.57 6.78 0.44
CA GLU A 178 24.49 6.77 1.90
C GLU A 178 24.08 8.14 2.48
N ARG A 179 24.62 9.24 1.95
CA ARG A 179 24.21 10.60 2.36
C ARG A 179 22.74 10.90 2.05
N ARG A 180 22.29 10.57 0.84
CA ARG A 180 20.91 10.85 0.40
C ARG A 180 19.91 9.94 1.09
N ALA A 181 20.27 8.68 1.34
CA ALA A 181 19.47 7.74 2.12
C ALA A 181 19.32 8.19 3.57
N GLN A 182 20.36 8.77 4.19
CA GLN A 182 20.23 9.34 5.54
C GLN A 182 19.16 10.41 5.60
N ILE A 183 19.07 11.31 4.62
CA ILE A 183 18.06 12.38 4.58
C ILE A 183 16.64 11.80 4.50
N ILE A 184 16.47 10.72 3.74
CA ILE A 184 15.19 10.01 3.58
C ILE A 184 14.76 9.32 4.89
N VAL A 185 15.71 8.83 5.69
CA VAL A 185 15.47 8.06 6.92
C VAL A 185 15.45 8.93 8.18
N SER A 186 16.12 10.09 8.18
CA SER A 186 16.37 10.90 9.38
C SER A 186 15.22 11.84 9.79
N HIS A 187 14.05 11.76 9.14
CA HIS A 187 12.91 12.63 9.43
C HIS A 187 11.71 11.88 10.03
N ASN A 188 11.94 10.68 10.56
CA ASN A 188 10.98 9.91 11.35
C ASN A 188 11.22 10.08 12.85
#